data_AF-A0A7K7GQ54-F1
#
_entry.id   AF-A0A7K7GQ54-F1
#
_cell.length_a   1.000
_cell.length_b   1.000
_cell.length_c   1.000
_cell.angle_alpha   90.00
_cell.angle_beta   90.00
_cell.angle_gamma   90.00
#
_symmetry.space_group_name_H-M   'P 1'
#
loop_
_entity.id
_entity.type
_entity.pdbx_description
1 polymer ?
#
loop_
_entity_poly.entity_id
_entity_poly.type
_entity_poly.pdbx_seq_one_letter_code
_entity_poly.pdbx_strand_id
1 'polypeptide(L)'
;METHNGEKPTEGRKHQNIQNDTKTSQGQWGRAWEVDWFSLASILFLLMFAPLIVYYFIMSCAQYQCSLADPLLDLLTGNKHLSDIWNSTPTLTYRAAAIYALWVTFQVVLYLFIPDFCHKFLPGYVGGVQEGAVTPAGVINKYEINGLQAWIITHVLWFANAYFFHFFSPTIIFDNWIPLLWCANILGYAVSTFAMIKGYFFPTNAKDCKFTGNFFYDYMMGIEFNPRIGKWFDFKLFFNGRPGIVAWTLINLSFAAKQQELYGQVTNSMILVNVLQGIYVLDFFWNEAWYLKTIDICHDHFGWYLGWGDCVWLPYLYTLQGLYLVYHPVQLYTTHAIGILMFGLLGYYIFRMTNHQKDLFRRTSGNCRIWGKKPEYIECSYTSMDGSKYYSKLMTSGFWGWARHFNYTGDLMGSLAYCLACGFKHVLPYFYIIYMTILLTHRCLRDEHRCSSKYGKDWKRYTAAVPYRLLPGIF
;
A
#
# COMPACT_ATOMS: atom_id res chain seq x y z
N MET A 1 1.60 -73.73 -59.17
CA MET A 1 0.84 -72.55 -59.61
C MET A 1 0.90 -71.55 -58.47
N GLU A 2 1.65 -70.46 -58.68
CA GLU A 2 1.36 -69.07 -58.25
C GLU A 2 0.64 -68.84 -56.91
N THR A 3 0.99 -67.93 -55.99
CA THR A 3 1.95 -66.83 -55.81
C THR A 3 1.72 -66.27 -54.37
N HIS A 4 2.73 -65.63 -53.76
CA HIS A 4 2.71 -64.45 -52.83
C HIS A 4 1.43 -64.08 -52.03
N ASN A 5 1.39 -63.67 -50.76
CA ASN A 5 2.23 -62.95 -49.77
C ASN A 5 1.64 -63.27 -48.36
N GLY A 6 2.31 -63.26 -47.21
CA GLY A 6 3.19 -62.25 -46.63
C GLY A 6 2.46 -61.49 -45.49
N GLU A 7 2.94 -61.70 -44.25
CA GLU A 7 2.84 -60.84 -43.04
C GLU A 7 1.80 -61.07 -41.92
N LYS A 8 2.35 -60.93 -40.71
CA LYS A 8 1.86 -61.17 -39.34
C LYS A 8 1.07 -59.97 -38.79
N PRO A 9 0.32 -60.12 -37.67
CA PRO A 9 -0.58 -59.09 -37.17
C PRO A 9 0.17 -57.93 -36.48
N THR A 10 -0.16 -56.70 -36.86
CA THR A 10 0.35 -55.46 -36.27
C THR A 10 -0.56 -54.97 -35.14
N GLU A 11 0.05 -54.70 -33.98
CA GLU A 11 -0.52 -53.91 -32.88
C GLU A 11 -0.86 -52.50 -33.36
N GLY A 12 -2.15 -52.13 -33.27
CA GLY A 12 -2.66 -50.82 -33.65
C GLY A 12 -3.39 -50.13 -32.49
N ARG A 13 -2.63 -49.30 -31.77
CA ARG A 13 -3.01 -48.13 -30.95
C ARG A 13 -4.51 -47.90 -30.67
N LYS A 14 -4.86 -47.98 -29.38
CA LYS A 14 -6.01 -47.27 -28.80
C LYS A 14 -5.88 -45.77 -29.07
N HIS A 15 -6.80 -45.19 -29.84
CA HIS A 15 -7.05 -43.75 -29.87
C HIS A 15 -7.52 -43.29 -28.49
N GLN A 16 -6.59 -42.76 -27.68
CA GLN A 16 -6.96 -41.86 -26.58
C GLN A 16 -7.14 -40.46 -27.14
N ASN A 17 -8.33 -39.90 -26.88
CA ASN A 17 -8.70 -38.51 -27.14
C ASN A 17 -7.63 -37.55 -26.60
N ILE A 18 -6.78 -37.02 -27.47
CA ILE A 18 -5.97 -35.83 -27.21
C ILE A 18 -6.83 -34.62 -27.61
N GLN A 19 -7.82 -34.32 -26.80
CA GLN A 19 -8.62 -33.10 -26.91
C GLN A 19 -9.22 -32.82 -25.53
N ASN A 20 -8.47 -32.10 -24.69
CA ASN A 20 -8.94 -31.21 -23.61
C ASN A 20 -7.91 -30.99 -22.48
N ASP A 21 -6.66 -30.59 -22.79
CA ASP A 21 -5.71 -30.16 -21.74
C ASP A 21 -5.04 -28.79 -21.97
N THR A 22 -5.45 -28.06 -23.02
CA THR A 22 -4.93 -26.71 -23.30
C THR A 22 -5.79 -25.56 -22.77
N LYS A 23 -6.95 -25.84 -22.16
CA LYS A 23 -7.82 -24.80 -21.55
C LYS A 23 -7.61 -24.60 -20.04
N THR A 24 -6.78 -25.39 -19.39
CA THR A 24 -6.67 -25.45 -17.92
C THR A 24 -5.52 -24.60 -17.32
N SER A 25 -4.67 -23.93 -18.11
CA SER A 25 -3.49 -23.22 -17.57
C SER A 25 -3.54 -21.68 -17.60
N GLN A 26 -4.51 -21.05 -18.27
CA GLN A 26 -4.53 -19.58 -18.42
C GLN A 26 -5.09 -18.79 -17.20
N GLY A 27 -5.55 -19.46 -16.14
CA GLY A 27 -6.46 -18.85 -15.15
C GLY A 27 -5.97 -18.59 -13.72
N GLN A 28 -4.77 -19.01 -13.28
CA GLN A 28 -4.52 -19.16 -11.82
C GLN A 28 -3.78 -18.03 -11.09
N TRP A 29 -3.46 -16.90 -11.72
CA TRP A 29 -2.60 -15.87 -11.10
C TRP A 29 -3.24 -14.48 -10.95
N GLY A 30 -2.91 -13.74 -9.90
CA GLY A 30 -3.35 -12.34 -9.72
C GLY A 30 -4.80 -12.16 -9.27
N ARG A 31 -5.57 -11.36 -10.02
CA ARG A 31 -6.98 -10.98 -9.76
C ARG A 31 -7.98 -12.02 -10.30
N ALA A 32 -9.26 -11.92 -9.90
CA ALA A 32 -10.31 -12.86 -10.30
C ALA A 32 -10.55 -12.82 -11.82
N TRP A 33 -10.92 -13.98 -12.37
CA TRP A 33 -11.23 -14.17 -13.79
C TRP A 33 -12.73 -14.02 -14.08
N GLU A 34 -13.55 -14.54 -13.18
CA GLU A 34 -15.00 -14.37 -13.22
C GLU A 34 -15.40 -13.38 -12.14
N VAL A 35 -16.25 -12.43 -12.53
CA VAL A 35 -16.75 -11.41 -11.62
C VAL A 35 -18.11 -11.88 -11.12
N ASP A 36 -18.13 -12.38 -9.90
CA ASP A 36 -19.38 -12.68 -9.22
C ASP A 36 -20.12 -11.39 -8.85
N TRP A 37 -21.43 -11.50 -8.63
CA TRP A 37 -22.28 -10.35 -8.35
C TRP A 37 -21.87 -9.59 -7.08
N PHE A 38 -21.38 -10.30 -6.06
CA PHE A 38 -20.93 -9.67 -4.81
C PHE A 38 -19.65 -8.87 -5.03
N SER A 39 -18.68 -9.40 -5.79
CA SER A 39 -17.49 -8.66 -6.21
C SER A 39 -17.84 -7.41 -7.01
N LEU A 40 -18.76 -7.52 -7.98
CA LEU A 40 -19.20 -6.36 -8.77
C LEU A 40 -19.88 -5.30 -7.91
N ALA A 41 -20.83 -5.70 -7.05
CA ALA A 41 -21.51 -4.80 -6.14
C ALA A 41 -20.54 -4.09 -5.19
N SER A 42 -19.55 -4.82 -4.65
CA SER A 42 -18.51 -4.27 -3.79
C SER A 42 -17.65 -3.23 -4.51
N ILE A 43 -17.30 -3.49 -5.77
CA ILE A 43 -16.50 -2.54 -6.58
C ILE A 43 -17.29 -1.29 -6.91
N LEU A 44 -18.56 -1.43 -7.34
CA LEU A 44 -19.42 -0.29 -7.61
C LEU A 44 -19.63 0.56 -6.36
N PHE A 45 -19.82 -0.09 -5.21
CA PHE A 45 -19.87 0.58 -3.92
C PHE A 45 -18.58 1.38 -3.66
N LEU A 46 -17.40 0.76 -3.80
CA LEU A 46 -16.13 1.44 -3.53
C LEU A 46 -15.87 2.61 -4.50
N LEU A 47 -16.12 2.43 -5.79
CA LEU A 47 -15.95 3.48 -6.81
C LEU A 47 -16.82 4.71 -6.53
N MET A 48 -18.01 4.50 -5.97
CA MET A 48 -18.95 5.57 -5.66
C MET A 48 -18.69 6.21 -4.29
N PHE A 49 -18.49 5.40 -3.25
CA PHE A 49 -18.46 5.89 -1.87
C PHE A 49 -17.07 6.26 -1.36
N ALA A 50 -15.98 5.66 -1.85
CA ALA A 50 -14.65 6.01 -1.32
C ALA A 50 -14.27 7.49 -1.56
N PRO A 51 -14.52 8.11 -2.73
CA PRO A 51 -14.33 9.54 -2.91
C PRO A 51 -15.21 10.39 -2.00
N LEU A 52 -16.47 9.97 -1.79
CA LEU A 52 -17.41 10.66 -0.90
C LEU A 52 -16.97 10.58 0.56
N ILE A 53 -16.41 9.45 1.00
CA ILE A 53 -15.84 9.29 2.34
C ILE A 53 -14.69 10.27 2.53
N VAL A 54 -13.72 10.32 1.60
CA VAL A 54 -12.60 11.27 1.72
C VAL A 54 -13.12 12.71 1.78
N TYR A 55 -13.98 13.09 0.84
CA TYR A 55 -14.58 14.42 0.81
C TYR A 55 -15.28 14.76 2.14
N TYR A 56 -16.11 13.85 2.63
CA TYR A 56 -16.85 14.03 3.87
C TYR A 56 -15.94 14.23 5.09
N PHE A 57 -14.85 13.47 5.19
CA PHE A 57 -13.88 13.64 6.28
C PHE A 57 -13.18 15.00 6.23
N ILE A 58 -12.73 15.42 5.04
CA ILE A 58 -12.04 16.70 4.87
C ILE A 58 -12.99 17.87 5.13
N MET A 59 -14.21 17.80 4.59
CA MET A 59 -15.23 18.82 4.81
C MET A 59 -15.65 18.89 6.29
N SER A 60 -15.80 17.75 6.97
CA SER A 60 -16.10 17.70 8.40
C SER A 60 -15.05 18.45 9.21
N CYS A 61 -13.77 18.32 8.86
CA CYS A 61 -12.71 19.13 9.48
C CYS A 61 -12.84 20.62 9.15
N ALA A 62 -12.97 20.96 7.88
CA ALA A 62 -12.97 22.35 7.43
C ALA A 62 -14.19 23.16 7.90
N GLN A 63 -15.37 22.54 7.97
CA GLN A 63 -16.64 23.23 8.23
C GLN A 63 -17.24 22.92 9.61
N TYR A 64 -16.89 21.78 10.23
CA TYR A 64 -17.53 21.27 11.46
C TYR A 64 -16.52 20.87 12.54
N GLN A 65 -15.33 21.49 12.55
CA GLN A 65 -14.30 21.23 13.57
C GLN A 65 -14.04 19.72 13.74
N CYS A 66 -13.98 18.98 12.64
CA CYS A 66 -13.73 17.53 12.59
C CYS A 66 -14.78 16.66 13.31
N SER A 67 -15.98 17.18 13.59
CA SER A 67 -17.12 16.36 13.99
C SER A 67 -17.69 15.63 12.78
N LEU A 68 -17.76 14.29 12.85
CA LEU A 68 -18.49 13.51 11.85
C LEU A 68 -20.01 13.54 12.12
N ALA A 69 -20.45 13.73 13.36
CA ALA A 69 -21.88 13.72 13.66
C ALA A 69 -22.58 14.99 13.16
N ASP A 70 -21.96 16.15 13.33
CA ASP A 70 -22.61 17.45 13.13
C ASP A 70 -23.08 17.69 11.68
N PRO A 71 -22.31 17.36 10.62
CA PRO A 71 -22.82 17.49 9.26
C PRO A 71 -24.07 16.64 9.01
N LEU A 72 -24.15 15.44 9.59
CA LEU A 72 -25.32 14.57 9.45
C LEU A 72 -26.50 15.12 10.24
N LEU A 73 -26.25 15.63 11.45
CA LEU A 73 -27.28 16.23 12.28
C LEU A 73 -27.90 17.45 11.58
N ASP A 74 -27.09 18.35 11.04
CA ASP A 74 -27.57 19.54 10.33
C ASP A 74 -28.40 19.20 9.08
N LEU A 75 -28.05 18.13 8.38
CA LEU A 75 -28.84 17.62 7.25
C LEU A 75 -30.17 16.99 7.71
N LEU A 76 -30.15 16.25 8.82
CA LEU A 76 -31.33 15.57 9.38
C LEU A 76 -32.32 16.55 10.03
N THR A 77 -31.84 17.60 10.69
CA THR A 77 -32.66 18.65 11.31
C THR A 77 -33.16 19.68 10.30
N GLY A 78 -32.62 19.67 9.07
CA GLY A 78 -32.93 20.65 8.03
C GLY A 78 -32.29 22.02 8.26
N ASN A 79 -31.28 22.11 9.14
CA ASN A 79 -30.53 23.35 9.37
C ASN A 79 -29.71 23.76 8.15
N LYS A 80 -29.21 22.77 7.39
CA LYS A 80 -28.49 22.97 6.14
C LYS A 80 -28.92 21.94 5.12
N HIS A 81 -28.86 22.32 3.85
CA HIS A 81 -28.98 21.40 2.73
C HIS A 81 -27.60 20.96 2.23
N LEU A 82 -27.56 19.86 1.48
CA LEU A 82 -26.33 19.39 0.82
C LEU A 82 -25.71 20.48 -0.07
N SER A 83 -26.53 21.32 -0.70
CA SER A 83 -26.08 22.46 -1.49
C SER A 83 -25.27 23.46 -0.67
N ASP A 84 -25.63 23.69 0.60
CA ASP A 84 -24.97 24.70 1.43
C ASP A 84 -23.57 24.23 1.83
N ILE A 85 -23.44 22.95 2.17
CA ILE A 85 -22.17 22.29 2.44
C ILE A 85 -21.27 22.31 1.18
N TRP A 86 -21.85 21.99 0.03
CA TRP A 86 -21.14 21.99 -1.25
C TRP A 86 -20.69 23.40 -1.65
N ASN A 87 -21.56 24.40 -1.56
CA ASN A 87 -21.27 25.79 -1.91
C ASN A 87 -20.21 26.42 -1.00
N SER A 88 -20.09 25.94 0.24
CA SER A 88 -19.06 26.35 1.20
C SER A 88 -17.71 25.66 0.95
N THR A 89 -17.65 24.68 0.05
CA THR A 89 -16.42 23.95 -0.25
C THR A 89 -15.54 24.76 -1.21
N PRO A 90 -14.27 25.04 -0.86
CA PRO A 90 -13.33 25.66 -1.78
C PRO A 90 -13.24 24.91 -3.10
N THR A 91 -13.35 25.66 -4.20
CA THR A 91 -13.23 25.13 -5.56
C THR A 91 -11.77 24.94 -5.96
N LEU A 92 -11.54 24.23 -7.06
CA LEU A 92 -10.21 24.12 -7.66
C LEU A 92 -9.67 25.50 -8.04
N THR A 93 -8.46 25.82 -7.58
CA THR A 93 -7.78 27.08 -7.91
C THR A 93 -6.59 26.85 -8.83
N TYR A 94 -6.25 27.84 -9.66
CA TYR A 94 -5.05 27.79 -10.49
C TYR A 94 -3.77 27.62 -9.65
N ARG A 95 -3.72 28.27 -8.48
CA ARG A 95 -2.60 28.15 -7.53
C ARG A 95 -2.41 26.70 -7.07
N ALA A 96 -3.48 26.03 -6.64
CA ALA A 96 -3.40 24.63 -6.20
C ALA A 96 -3.02 23.69 -7.35
N ALA A 97 -3.59 23.91 -8.54
CA ALA A 97 -3.21 23.16 -9.74
C ALA A 97 -1.71 23.31 -10.07
N ALA A 98 -1.17 24.53 -10.00
CA ALA A 98 0.24 24.79 -10.21
C ALA A 98 1.14 24.14 -9.15
N ILE A 99 0.77 24.24 -7.86
CA ILE A 99 1.49 23.58 -6.75
C ILE A 99 1.53 22.07 -6.98
N TYR A 100 0.38 21.46 -7.28
CA TYR A 100 0.28 20.02 -7.45
C TYR A 100 1.01 19.53 -8.70
N ALA A 101 0.91 20.25 -9.82
CA ALA A 101 1.64 19.95 -11.04
C ALA A 101 3.16 20.04 -10.83
N LEU A 102 3.63 21.08 -10.13
CA LEU A 102 5.04 21.22 -9.77
C LEU A 102 5.51 20.09 -8.87
N TRP A 103 4.73 19.73 -7.85
CA TRP A 103 5.01 18.60 -6.96
C TRP A 103 5.17 17.28 -7.72
N VAL A 104 4.18 16.92 -8.55
CA VAL A 104 4.20 15.68 -9.32
C VAL A 104 5.36 15.68 -10.31
N THR A 105 5.58 16.79 -11.02
CA THR A 105 6.69 16.92 -11.97
C THR A 105 8.04 16.78 -11.27
N PHE A 106 8.20 17.42 -10.12
CA PHE A 106 9.41 17.30 -9.31
C PHE A 106 9.66 15.85 -8.88
N GLN A 107 8.62 15.15 -8.41
CA GLN A 107 8.73 13.73 -8.07
C GLN A 107 9.05 12.83 -9.27
N VAL A 108 8.46 13.10 -10.45
CA VAL A 108 8.82 12.41 -11.70
C VAL A 108 10.30 12.63 -12.03
N VAL A 109 10.79 13.85 -11.89
CA VAL A 109 12.19 14.19 -12.16
C VAL A 109 13.13 13.44 -11.22
N LEU A 110 12.83 13.44 -9.92
CA LEU A 110 13.60 12.67 -8.93
C LEU A 110 13.58 11.17 -9.26
N TYR A 111 12.42 10.63 -9.62
CA TYR A 111 12.26 9.21 -9.89
C TYR A 111 13.00 8.74 -11.15
N LEU A 112 13.00 9.55 -12.22
CA LEU A 112 13.57 9.16 -13.52
C LEU A 112 15.03 9.54 -13.71
N PHE A 113 15.44 10.72 -13.23
CA PHE A 113 16.74 11.30 -13.62
C PHE A 113 17.79 11.26 -12.52
N ILE A 114 17.39 11.00 -11.27
CA ILE A 114 18.33 10.97 -10.17
C ILE A 114 18.62 9.52 -9.78
N PRO A 115 19.81 8.98 -10.10
CA PRO A 115 20.18 7.65 -9.63
C PRO A 115 20.36 7.66 -8.11
N ASP A 116 20.10 6.52 -7.48
CA ASP A 116 20.36 6.36 -6.06
C ASP A 116 21.87 6.40 -5.80
N PHE A 117 22.30 7.42 -5.06
CA PHE A 117 23.66 7.58 -4.57
C PHE A 117 23.75 7.12 -3.12
N CYS A 118 22.65 7.19 -2.37
CA CYS A 118 22.57 6.78 -0.97
C CYS A 118 23.07 5.34 -0.73
N HIS A 119 22.78 4.36 -1.61
CA HIS A 119 23.27 2.98 -1.42
C HIS A 119 24.79 2.83 -1.41
N LYS A 120 25.53 3.80 -1.96
CA LYS A 120 27.00 3.75 -1.98
C LYS A 120 27.62 4.14 -0.63
N PHE A 121 26.91 4.93 0.19
CA PHE A 121 27.45 5.50 1.42
C PHE A 121 26.74 5.04 2.68
N LEU A 122 25.48 4.59 2.58
CA LEU A 122 24.69 4.15 3.72
C LEU A 122 24.87 2.63 3.93
N PRO A 123 25.58 2.20 4.99
CA PRO A 123 25.78 0.78 5.25
C PRO A 123 24.44 0.08 5.53
N GLY A 124 24.20 -1.04 4.85
CA GLY A 124 22.99 -1.86 5.05
C GLY A 124 21.73 -1.35 4.33
N TYR A 125 21.77 -0.17 3.69
CA TYR A 125 20.70 0.27 2.81
C TYR A 125 20.80 -0.43 1.45
N VAL A 126 19.67 -0.95 0.96
CA VAL A 126 19.58 -1.65 -0.33
C VAL A 126 18.82 -0.76 -1.32
N GLY A 127 19.57 0.10 -2.02
CA GLY A 127 19.09 0.99 -3.07
C GLY A 127 19.68 0.67 -4.45
N GLY A 128 19.55 1.61 -5.40
CA GLY A 128 20.03 1.46 -6.78
C GLY A 128 19.20 0.48 -7.60
N VAL A 129 19.77 -0.06 -8.69
CA VAL A 129 19.06 -0.98 -9.57
C VAL A 129 18.82 -2.32 -8.88
N GLN A 130 17.56 -2.65 -8.63
CA GLN A 130 17.10 -3.91 -8.05
C GLN A 130 16.19 -4.67 -9.02
N GLU A 131 16.18 -5.99 -8.89
CA GLU A 131 15.30 -6.87 -9.66
C GLU A 131 13.98 -7.11 -8.92
N GLY A 132 12.87 -7.00 -9.63
CA GLY A 132 11.55 -7.38 -9.14
C GLY A 132 11.29 -8.88 -9.24
N ALA A 133 10.07 -9.28 -8.91
CA ALA A 133 9.63 -10.66 -9.12
C ALA A 133 9.46 -10.98 -10.62
N VAL A 134 9.60 -12.27 -10.95
CA VAL A 134 9.29 -12.79 -12.28
C VAL A 134 7.81 -12.58 -12.56
N THR A 135 7.48 -11.85 -13.62
CA THR A 135 6.09 -11.69 -14.06
C THR A 135 5.56 -13.00 -14.62
N PRO A 136 4.24 -13.17 -14.71
CA PRO A 136 3.61 -14.33 -15.34
C PRO A 136 4.02 -14.55 -16.80
N ALA A 137 4.40 -13.50 -17.53
CA ALA A 137 5.00 -13.60 -18.85
C ALA A 137 6.48 -14.04 -18.84
N GLY A 138 7.08 -14.29 -17.67
CA GLY A 138 8.47 -14.68 -17.49
C GLY A 138 9.48 -13.52 -17.48
N VAL A 139 9.02 -12.28 -17.35
CA VAL A 139 9.88 -11.08 -17.39
C VAL A 139 10.37 -10.72 -15.99
N ILE A 140 11.65 -10.38 -15.86
CA ILE A 140 12.20 -9.80 -14.62
C ILE A 140 12.38 -8.31 -14.82
N ASN A 141 11.49 -7.53 -14.22
CA ASN A 141 11.55 -6.07 -14.29
C ASN A 141 12.67 -5.51 -13.40
N LYS A 142 13.43 -4.54 -13.93
CA LYS A 142 14.40 -3.76 -13.16
C LYS A 142 13.77 -2.48 -12.63
N TYR A 143 14.18 -2.08 -11.44
CA TYR A 143 13.67 -0.91 -10.71
C TYR A 143 14.85 -0.11 -10.16
N GLU A 144 14.84 1.20 -10.33
CA GLU A 144 15.77 2.09 -9.63
C GLU A 144 15.17 2.44 -8.26
N ILE A 145 15.80 1.97 -7.19
CA ILE A 145 15.38 2.17 -5.80
C ILE A 145 16.11 3.39 -5.23
N ASN A 146 15.49 4.56 -5.41
CA ASN A 146 16.02 5.87 -5.02
C ASN A 146 15.10 6.66 -4.06
N GLY A 147 14.08 6.00 -3.47
CA GLY A 147 13.03 6.67 -2.71
C GLY A 147 13.54 7.37 -1.46
N LEU A 148 14.51 6.79 -0.76
CA LEU A 148 15.14 7.43 0.40
C LEU A 148 15.85 8.74 -0.01
N GLN A 149 16.58 8.72 -1.13
CA GLN A 149 17.25 9.91 -1.64
C GLN A 149 16.23 10.97 -2.09
N ALA A 150 15.17 10.57 -2.81
CA ALA A 150 14.10 11.47 -3.21
C ALA A 150 13.42 12.11 -1.99
N TRP A 151 13.18 11.33 -0.94
CA TRP A 151 12.63 11.81 0.33
C TRP A 151 13.59 12.82 1.00
N ILE A 152 14.89 12.51 1.10
CA ILE A 152 15.90 13.40 1.71
C ILE A 152 15.95 14.73 0.97
N ILE A 153 16.10 14.71 -0.36
CA ILE A 153 16.17 15.92 -1.18
C ILE A 153 14.91 16.76 -0.98
N THR A 154 13.74 16.13 -1.04
CA THR A 154 12.44 16.79 -0.86
C THR A 154 12.34 17.50 0.50
N HIS A 155 12.70 16.82 1.60
CA HIS A 155 12.56 17.36 2.95
C HIS A 155 13.63 18.40 3.27
N VAL A 156 14.87 18.19 2.82
CA VAL A 156 15.95 19.18 2.96
C VAL A 156 15.57 20.48 2.24
N LEU A 157 15.02 20.40 1.02
CA LEU A 157 14.56 21.57 0.29
C LEU A 157 13.39 22.28 1.01
N TRP A 158 12.45 21.52 1.58
CA TRP A 158 11.35 22.11 2.35
C TRP A 158 11.86 22.84 3.60
N PHE A 159 12.74 22.22 4.40
CA PHE A 159 13.35 22.86 5.57
C PHE A 159 14.22 24.05 5.17
N ALA A 160 15.01 23.92 4.09
CA ALA A 160 15.83 25.02 3.60
C ALA A 160 14.96 26.21 3.15
N ASN A 161 13.82 25.94 2.52
CA ASN A 161 12.83 26.96 2.20
C ASN A 161 12.23 27.59 3.48
N ALA A 162 11.86 26.78 4.46
CA ALA A 162 11.21 27.27 5.68
C ALA A 162 12.11 28.20 6.52
N TYR A 163 13.42 27.90 6.58
CA TYR A 163 14.37 28.61 7.44
C TYR A 163 15.30 29.61 6.73
N PHE A 164 15.52 29.48 5.43
CA PHE A 164 16.50 30.31 4.72
C PHE A 164 15.92 31.01 3.48
N PHE A 165 15.30 30.27 2.55
CA PHE A 165 14.94 30.86 1.24
C PHE A 165 13.63 31.62 1.24
N HIS A 166 12.65 31.18 2.03
CA HIS A 166 11.32 31.79 2.12
C HIS A 166 10.60 31.99 0.76
N PHE A 167 10.84 31.11 -0.21
CA PHE A 167 10.19 31.17 -1.53
C PHE A 167 8.69 30.87 -1.47
N PHE A 168 8.26 30.04 -0.51
CA PHE A 168 6.85 29.76 -0.25
C PHE A 168 6.59 29.50 1.23
N SER A 169 5.33 29.67 1.67
CA SER A 169 4.96 29.42 3.06
C SER A 169 5.11 27.94 3.43
N PRO A 170 5.68 27.59 4.60
CA PRO A 170 5.65 26.23 5.14
C PRO A 170 4.23 25.65 5.30
N THR A 171 3.22 26.51 5.42
CA THR A 171 1.79 26.17 5.56
C THR A 171 1.06 25.97 4.23
N ILE A 172 1.75 26.09 3.09
CA ILE A 172 1.16 26.10 1.74
C ILE A 172 0.26 24.90 1.44
N ILE A 173 0.58 23.71 1.98
CA ILE A 173 -0.21 22.49 1.76
C ILE A 173 -1.53 22.58 2.52
N PHE A 174 -1.49 22.95 3.80
CA PHE A 174 -2.72 23.16 4.60
C PHE A 174 -3.59 24.26 3.99
N ASP A 175 -2.99 25.39 3.61
CA ASP A 175 -3.72 26.55 3.08
C ASP A 175 -4.47 26.24 1.77
N ASN A 176 -3.99 25.25 1.01
CA ASN A 176 -4.59 24.81 -0.25
C ASN A 176 -5.18 23.38 -0.15
N TRP A 177 -5.44 22.87 1.06
CA TRP A 177 -5.73 21.46 1.29
C TRP A 177 -6.91 20.90 0.48
N ILE A 178 -8.03 21.64 0.44
CA ILE A 178 -9.23 21.26 -0.31
C ILE A 178 -9.03 21.43 -1.83
N PRO A 179 -8.53 22.57 -2.34
CA PRO A 179 -8.17 22.67 -3.75
C PRO A 179 -7.21 21.57 -4.24
N LEU A 180 -6.23 21.17 -3.42
CA LEU A 180 -5.32 20.06 -3.71
C LEU A 180 -6.04 18.70 -3.74
N LEU A 181 -7.12 18.52 -2.96
CA LEU A 181 -7.92 17.29 -2.99
C LEU A 181 -8.54 17.07 -4.37
N TRP A 182 -8.99 18.15 -5.01
CA TRP A 182 -9.51 18.10 -6.37
C TRP A 182 -8.40 17.72 -7.37
N CYS A 183 -7.21 18.30 -7.24
CA CYS A 183 -6.06 17.92 -8.07
C CYS A 183 -5.69 16.43 -7.91
N ALA A 184 -5.68 15.94 -6.67
CA ALA A 184 -5.36 14.56 -6.36
C ALA A 184 -6.41 13.59 -6.94
N ASN A 185 -7.71 13.93 -6.85
CA ASN A 185 -8.77 13.16 -7.49
C ASN A 185 -8.62 13.13 -9.01
N ILE A 186 -8.42 14.29 -9.64
CA ILE A 186 -8.22 14.38 -11.10
C ILE A 186 -7.04 13.48 -11.52
N LEU A 187 -5.90 13.55 -10.82
CA LEU A 187 -4.76 12.70 -11.12
C LEU A 187 -5.08 11.21 -10.92
N GLY A 188 -5.71 10.84 -9.80
CA GLY A 188 -6.08 9.46 -9.51
C GLY A 188 -6.99 8.85 -10.57
N TYR A 189 -8.01 9.57 -11.02
CA TYR A 189 -8.87 9.14 -12.12
C TYR A 189 -8.12 9.13 -13.46
N ALA A 190 -7.30 10.15 -13.75
CA ALA A 190 -6.56 10.24 -15.00
C ALA A 190 -5.57 9.08 -15.19
N VAL A 191 -4.81 8.73 -14.14
CA VAL A 191 -3.78 7.68 -14.22
C VAL A 191 -4.42 6.29 -14.30
N SER A 192 -5.57 6.10 -13.66
CA SER A 192 -6.33 4.86 -13.71
C SER A 192 -6.96 4.64 -15.09
N THR A 193 -7.55 5.70 -15.65
CA THR A 193 -8.06 5.70 -17.03
C THR A 193 -6.94 5.49 -18.04
N PHE A 194 -5.80 6.17 -17.86
CA PHE A 194 -4.62 5.94 -18.69
C PHE A 194 -4.14 4.49 -18.62
N ALA A 195 -4.03 3.90 -17.43
CA ALA A 195 -3.62 2.51 -17.26
C ALA A 195 -4.59 1.52 -17.93
N MET A 196 -5.90 1.79 -17.88
CA MET A 196 -6.89 0.98 -18.58
C MET A 196 -6.74 1.09 -20.10
N ILE A 197 -6.68 2.31 -20.65
CA ILE A 197 -6.46 2.55 -22.10
C ILE A 197 -5.17 1.88 -22.55
N LYS A 198 -4.08 2.06 -21.79
CA LYS A 198 -2.79 1.42 -22.05
C LYS A 198 -2.91 -0.10 -22.10
N GLY A 199 -3.62 -0.71 -21.15
CA GLY A 199 -3.84 -2.15 -21.12
C GLY A 199 -4.53 -2.70 -22.37
N TYR A 200 -5.44 -1.92 -22.98
CA TYR A 200 -6.13 -2.32 -24.22
C TYR A 200 -5.29 -2.10 -25.49
N PHE A 201 -4.59 -0.97 -25.59
CA PHE A 201 -4.03 -0.52 -26.87
C PHE A 201 -2.50 -0.65 -26.97
N PHE A 202 -1.79 -0.51 -25.86
CA PHE A 202 -0.32 -0.50 -25.83
C PHE A 202 0.23 -1.11 -24.52
N PRO A 203 -0.11 -2.38 -24.22
CA PRO A 203 0.39 -3.05 -23.04
C PRO A 203 1.91 -3.24 -23.12
N THR A 204 2.61 -3.13 -22.00
CA THR A 204 4.06 -3.37 -21.92
C THR A 204 4.38 -4.82 -22.27
N ASN A 205 3.51 -5.74 -21.85
CA ASN A 205 3.52 -7.13 -22.31
C ASN A 205 2.09 -7.67 -22.32
N ALA A 206 1.58 -8.07 -23.49
CA ALA A 206 0.22 -8.59 -23.64
C ALA A 206 -0.05 -9.86 -22.80
N LYS A 207 0.99 -10.66 -22.50
CA LYS A 207 0.86 -11.85 -21.65
C LYS A 207 0.68 -11.53 -20.16
N ASP A 208 1.00 -10.30 -19.76
CA ASP A 208 0.83 -9.76 -18.41
C ASP A 208 -0.46 -8.92 -18.29
N CYS A 209 -1.38 -9.05 -19.24
CA CYS A 209 -2.71 -8.42 -19.20
C CYS A 209 -3.79 -9.44 -18.86
N LYS A 210 -4.79 -8.99 -18.09
CA LYS A 210 -6.00 -9.76 -17.77
C LYS A 210 -7.26 -8.97 -18.02
N PHE A 211 -8.18 -9.59 -18.76
CA PHE A 211 -9.47 -9.03 -19.09
C PHE A 211 -10.56 -9.94 -18.52
N THR A 212 -11.54 -9.37 -17.83
CA THR A 212 -12.69 -10.12 -17.31
C THR A 212 -13.94 -9.92 -18.16
N GLY A 213 -13.93 -8.94 -19.05
CA GLY A 213 -15.10 -8.52 -19.83
C GLY A 213 -16.04 -7.61 -19.05
N ASN A 214 -15.81 -7.40 -17.74
CA ASN A 214 -16.55 -6.43 -16.94
C ASN A 214 -15.75 -5.13 -16.80
N PHE A 215 -16.27 -4.05 -17.41
CA PHE A 215 -15.62 -2.74 -17.43
C PHE A 215 -15.28 -2.22 -16.02
N PHE A 216 -16.24 -2.26 -15.07
CA PHE A 216 -16.03 -1.72 -13.73
C PHE A 216 -14.98 -2.50 -12.94
N TYR A 217 -15.00 -3.83 -13.05
CA TYR A 217 -14.03 -4.69 -12.39
C TYR A 217 -12.62 -4.53 -13.02
N ASP A 218 -12.52 -4.47 -14.35
CA ASP A 218 -11.28 -4.18 -15.09
C ASP A 218 -10.72 -2.78 -14.75
N TYR A 219 -11.56 -1.75 -14.66
CA TYR A 219 -11.16 -0.41 -14.25
C TYR A 219 -10.65 -0.35 -12.81
N MET A 220 -11.38 -0.98 -11.88
CA MET A 220 -11.07 -0.98 -10.45
C MET A 220 -9.75 -1.68 -10.14
N MET A 221 -9.60 -2.96 -10.53
CA MET A 221 -8.38 -3.69 -10.16
C MET A 221 -7.28 -3.63 -11.22
N GLY A 222 -7.54 -3.06 -12.41
CA GLY A 222 -6.56 -2.93 -13.47
C GLY A 222 -6.47 -4.14 -14.39
N ILE A 223 -6.09 -3.87 -15.65
CA ILE A 223 -5.91 -4.84 -16.72
C ILE A 223 -4.45 -5.27 -16.84
N GLU A 224 -3.54 -4.30 -16.81
CA GLU A 224 -2.12 -4.55 -16.96
C GLU A 224 -1.50 -4.81 -15.59
N PHE A 225 -0.68 -5.87 -15.51
CA PHE A 225 -0.08 -6.27 -14.25
C PHE A 225 0.90 -5.21 -13.73
N ASN A 226 1.88 -4.76 -14.52
CA ASN A 226 2.80 -3.67 -14.16
C ASN A 226 2.92 -2.66 -15.33
N PRO A 227 2.00 -1.67 -15.44
CA PRO A 227 2.08 -0.70 -16.52
C PRO A 227 3.36 0.13 -16.43
N ARG A 228 4.05 0.27 -17.57
CA ARG A 228 5.29 1.06 -17.67
C ARG A 228 5.30 2.02 -18.84
N ILE A 229 5.95 3.17 -18.65
CA ILE A 229 6.40 4.04 -19.75
C ILE A 229 7.91 3.82 -19.94
N GLY A 230 8.29 3.36 -21.12
CA GLY A 230 9.65 2.94 -21.39
C GLY A 230 10.10 1.80 -20.47
N LYS A 231 11.41 1.73 -20.20
CA LYS A 231 11.99 0.66 -19.36
C LYS A 231 11.89 0.94 -17.87
N TRP A 232 11.85 2.20 -17.46
CA TRP A 232 12.14 2.63 -16.09
C TRP A 232 10.94 3.18 -15.33
N PHE A 233 9.96 3.80 -16.01
CA PHE A 233 8.83 4.39 -15.31
C PHE A 233 7.78 3.31 -14.97
N ASP A 234 7.76 2.85 -13.72
CA ASP A 234 6.78 1.89 -13.22
C ASP A 234 5.69 2.58 -12.40
N PHE A 235 4.43 2.44 -12.83
CA PHE A 235 3.33 3.17 -12.21
C PHE A 235 3.09 2.78 -10.76
N LYS A 236 3.21 1.49 -10.42
CA LYS A 236 2.94 1.05 -9.05
C LYS A 236 3.97 1.58 -8.08
N LEU A 237 5.26 1.44 -8.42
CA LEU A 237 6.33 1.92 -7.54
C LEU A 237 6.30 3.46 -7.45
N PHE A 238 6.08 4.14 -8.59
CA PHE A 238 6.03 5.60 -8.61
C PHE A 238 4.89 6.14 -7.75
N PHE A 239 3.64 5.77 -8.03
CA PHE A 239 2.47 6.38 -7.37
C PHE A 239 2.43 6.09 -5.87
N ASN A 240 2.72 4.84 -5.48
CA ASN A 240 2.76 4.47 -4.07
C ASN A 240 3.86 5.23 -3.32
N GLY A 241 5.09 5.20 -3.84
CA GLY A 241 6.23 5.75 -3.13
C GLY A 241 6.30 7.28 -3.18
N ARG A 242 6.11 7.89 -4.36
CA ARG A 242 6.50 9.29 -4.61
C ARG A 242 5.38 10.29 -4.26
N PRO A 243 4.33 10.51 -5.10
CA PRO A 243 3.28 11.47 -4.76
C PRO A 243 2.45 11.05 -3.55
N GLY A 244 2.43 9.76 -3.18
CA GLY A 244 1.78 9.23 -1.98
C GLY A 244 2.64 9.36 -0.72
N ILE A 245 3.56 8.41 -0.51
CA ILE A 245 4.28 8.27 0.77
C ILE A 245 5.26 9.42 1.07
N VAL A 246 5.96 10.00 0.08
CA VAL A 246 6.79 11.21 0.35
C VAL A 246 5.91 12.38 0.76
N ALA A 247 4.73 12.55 0.14
CA ALA A 247 3.82 13.63 0.49
C ALA A 247 3.29 13.50 1.93
N TRP A 248 3.11 12.29 2.45
CA TRP A 248 2.61 12.06 3.81
C TRP A 248 3.37 12.88 4.87
N THR A 249 4.70 12.78 4.91
CA THR A 249 5.49 13.52 5.90
C THR A 249 5.54 15.02 5.62
N LEU A 250 5.53 15.45 4.35
CA LEU A 250 5.43 16.88 4.01
C LEU A 250 4.09 17.50 4.44
N ILE A 251 2.97 16.78 4.26
CA ILE A 251 1.64 17.20 4.68
C ILE A 251 1.63 17.40 6.19
N ASN A 252 2.14 16.43 6.95
CA ASN A 252 2.23 16.53 8.41
C ASN A 252 3.10 17.71 8.88
N LEU A 253 4.23 17.96 8.21
CA LEU A 253 5.08 19.12 8.51
C LEU A 253 4.36 20.44 8.23
N SER A 254 3.57 20.51 7.15
CA SER A 254 2.75 21.66 6.85
C SER A 254 1.63 21.87 7.88
N PHE A 255 1.04 20.80 8.39
CA PHE A 255 0.06 20.84 9.49
C PHE A 255 0.71 21.33 10.80
N ALA A 256 1.91 20.84 11.14
CA ALA A 256 2.65 21.33 12.30
C ALA A 256 3.01 22.82 12.15
N ALA A 257 3.46 23.24 10.97
CA ALA A 257 3.72 24.65 10.67
C ALA A 257 2.43 25.49 10.78
N LYS A 258 1.28 24.95 10.36
CA LYS A 258 0.01 25.67 10.50
C LYS A 258 -0.42 25.80 11.95
N GLN A 259 -0.23 24.76 12.76
CA GLN A 259 -0.48 24.84 14.20
C GLN A 259 0.42 25.91 14.86
N GLN A 260 1.70 25.99 14.48
CA GLN A 260 2.60 27.04 14.93
C GLN A 260 2.12 28.44 14.50
N GLU A 261 1.66 28.61 13.26
CA GLU A 261 1.15 29.87 12.74
C GLU A 261 -0.11 30.34 13.49
N LEU A 262 -1.05 29.43 13.74
CA LEU A 262 -2.34 29.75 14.37
C LEU A 262 -2.25 29.98 15.88
N TYR A 263 -1.39 29.23 16.58
CA TYR A 263 -1.37 29.20 18.05
C TYR A 263 -0.05 29.67 18.67
N GLY A 264 0.94 30.01 17.86
CA GLY A 264 2.28 30.41 18.35
C GLY A 264 3.10 29.26 18.95
N GLN A 265 2.60 28.02 18.89
CA GLN A 265 3.27 26.83 19.41
C GLN A 265 2.81 25.56 18.68
N VAL A 266 3.68 24.55 18.66
CA VAL A 266 3.34 23.19 18.24
C VAL A 266 3.16 22.32 19.49
N THR A 267 1.99 21.71 19.61
CA THR A 267 1.64 20.81 20.72
C THR A 267 2.48 19.53 20.71
N ASN A 268 2.66 18.92 21.89
CA ASN A 268 3.41 17.67 21.99
C ASN A 268 2.74 16.50 21.23
N SER A 269 1.41 16.50 21.11
CA SER A 269 0.66 15.52 20.32
C SER A 269 0.97 15.62 18.82
N MET A 270 1.03 16.84 18.28
CA MET A 270 1.37 17.08 16.87
C MET A 270 2.79 16.60 16.57
N ILE A 271 3.74 16.91 17.46
CA ILE A 271 5.12 16.42 17.38
C ILE A 271 5.13 14.89 17.41
N LEU A 272 4.39 14.27 18.34
CA LEU A 272 4.34 12.83 18.51
C LEU A 272 3.80 12.12 17.27
N VAL A 273 2.71 12.61 16.67
CA VAL A 273 2.17 12.09 15.40
C VAL A 273 3.19 12.20 14.28
N ASN A 274 3.83 13.36 14.13
CA ASN A 274 4.85 13.60 13.10
C ASN A 274 6.05 12.67 13.25
N VAL A 275 6.54 12.48 14.49
CA VAL A 275 7.68 11.60 14.78
C VAL A 275 7.34 10.15 14.49
N LEU A 276 6.21 9.65 15.01
CA LEU A 276 5.83 8.25 14.85
C LEU A 276 5.53 7.89 13.37
N GLN A 277 4.78 8.74 12.66
CA GLN A 277 4.53 8.55 11.23
C GLN A 277 5.81 8.75 10.39
N GLY A 278 6.68 9.69 10.79
CA GLY A 278 7.98 9.92 10.17
C GLY A 278 8.91 8.70 10.27
N ILE A 279 8.97 8.05 11.44
CA ILE A 279 9.71 6.78 11.62
C ILE A 279 9.18 5.72 10.67
N TYR A 280 7.86 5.56 10.57
CA TYR A 280 7.23 4.58 9.68
C TYR A 280 7.57 4.84 8.20
N VAL A 281 7.49 6.09 7.75
CA VAL A 281 7.80 6.48 6.35
C VAL A 281 9.29 6.33 6.04
N LEU A 282 10.17 6.75 6.94
CA LEU A 282 11.62 6.57 6.78
C LEU A 282 11.99 5.09 6.72
N ASP A 283 11.37 4.27 7.56
CA ASP A 283 11.56 2.83 7.58
C ASP A 283 11.08 2.17 6.27
N PHE A 284 9.98 2.64 5.69
CA PHE A 284 9.54 2.24 4.35
C PHE A 284 10.63 2.54 3.31
N PHE A 285 11.13 3.77 3.24
CA PHE A 285 12.13 4.15 2.24
C PHE A 285 13.50 3.49 2.44
N TRP A 286 13.92 3.29 3.70
CA TRP A 286 15.13 2.50 4.00
C TRP A 286 15.01 1.07 3.49
N ASN A 287 13.79 0.55 3.36
CA ASN A 287 13.52 -0.83 2.94
C ASN A 287 12.71 -0.89 1.64
N GLU A 288 12.79 0.13 0.79
CA GLU A 288 11.97 0.23 -0.43
C GLU A 288 12.19 -0.98 -1.36
N ALA A 289 13.40 -1.53 -1.45
CA ALA A 289 13.66 -2.73 -2.23
C ALA A 289 12.84 -3.96 -1.78
N TRP A 290 12.45 -4.03 -0.50
CA TRP A 290 11.54 -5.07 -0.01
C TRP A 290 10.11 -4.89 -0.54
N TYR A 291 9.69 -3.65 -0.82
CA TYR A 291 8.37 -3.36 -1.38
C TYR A 291 8.12 -4.07 -2.71
N LEU A 292 9.18 -4.28 -3.51
CA LEU A 292 9.11 -5.05 -4.76
C LEU A 292 8.60 -6.50 -4.56
N LYS A 293 8.67 -7.03 -3.34
CA LYS A 293 8.24 -8.40 -2.97
C LYS A 293 6.83 -8.43 -2.36
N THR A 294 6.15 -7.30 -2.27
CA THR A 294 4.81 -7.20 -1.68
C THR A 294 3.73 -7.64 -2.66
N ILE A 295 2.53 -7.88 -2.13
CA ILE A 295 1.36 -8.28 -2.92
C ILE A 295 1.02 -7.23 -3.99
N ASP A 296 1.19 -5.95 -3.67
CA ASP A 296 0.78 -4.84 -4.52
C ASP A 296 1.62 -4.82 -5.82
N ILE A 297 2.93 -5.09 -5.71
CA ILE A 297 3.84 -5.24 -6.88
C ILE A 297 3.73 -6.63 -7.52
N CYS A 298 3.77 -7.71 -6.73
CA CYS A 298 3.93 -9.07 -7.24
C CYS A 298 2.64 -9.78 -7.68
N HIS A 299 1.45 -9.26 -7.34
CA HIS A 299 0.21 -10.00 -7.58
C HIS A 299 -0.97 -9.13 -8.01
N ASP A 300 -1.13 -7.95 -7.43
CA ASP A 300 -2.25 -7.07 -7.78
C ASP A 300 -1.95 -6.36 -9.10
N HIS A 301 -2.98 -5.97 -9.86
CA HIS A 301 -2.81 -5.21 -11.11
C HIS A 301 -2.96 -3.72 -10.81
N PHE A 302 -2.51 -2.85 -11.72
CA PHE A 302 -2.65 -1.41 -11.51
C PHE A 302 -3.92 -0.88 -12.19
N GLY A 303 -4.92 -0.57 -11.36
CA GLY A 303 -6.16 0.10 -11.75
C GLY A 303 -6.52 1.19 -10.76
N TRP A 304 -7.80 1.59 -10.74
CA TRP A 304 -8.29 2.65 -9.86
C TRP A 304 -7.99 2.42 -8.38
N TYR A 305 -8.05 1.18 -7.90
CA TYR A 305 -7.74 0.83 -6.52
C TYR A 305 -6.35 1.32 -6.08
N LEU A 306 -5.31 1.11 -6.89
CA LEU A 306 -3.95 1.59 -6.59
C LEU A 306 -3.78 3.05 -7.04
N GLY A 307 -4.20 3.39 -8.25
CA GLY A 307 -3.99 4.74 -8.81
C GLY A 307 -4.65 5.85 -7.99
N TRP A 308 -5.94 5.70 -7.67
CA TRP A 308 -6.66 6.66 -6.82
C TRP A 308 -6.31 6.49 -5.35
N GLY A 309 -6.12 5.26 -4.88
CA GLY A 309 -5.73 4.97 -3.49
C GLY A 309 -4.42 5.65 -3.09
N ASP A 310 -3.38 5.56 -3.92
CA ASP A 310 -2.07 6.16 -3.66
C ASP A 310 -2.11 7.70 -3.79
N CYS A 311 -2.93 8.25 -4.69
CA CYS A 311 -3.03 9.70 -4.89
C CYS A 311 -3.91 10.41 -3.85
N VAL A 312 -4.99 9.76 -3.40
CA VAL A 312 -6.05 10.41 -2.62
C VAL A 312 -6.22 9.75 -1.26
N TRP A 313 -6.50 8.44 -1.21
CA TRP A 313 -6.81 7.78 0.05
C TRP A 313 -5.66 7.87 1.06
N LEU A 314 -4.44 7.54 0.61
CA LEU A 314 -3.26 7.56 1.47
C LEU A 314 -2.95 8.98 1.98
N PRO A 315 -2.72 10.00 1.13
CA PRO A 315 -2.31 11.31 1.64
C PRO A 315 -3.37 12.00 2.51
N TYR A 316 -4.66 11.78 2.24
CA TYR A 316 -5.75 12.48 2.94
C TYR A 316 -6.25 11.75 4.19
N LEU A 317 -6.29 10.40 4.18
CA LEU A 317 -6.81 9.65 5.33
C LEU A 317 -5.72 9.22 6.30
N TYR A 318 -4.46 9.09 5.87
CA TYR A 318 -3.35 8.72 6.76
C TYR A 318 -2.83 9.91 7.57
N THR A 319 -3.18 11.13 7.17
CA THR A 319 -2.77 12.39 7.81
C THR A 319 -3.88 13.02 8.65
N LEU A 320 -5.02 12.33 8.84
CA LEU A 320 -6.18 12.85 9.59
C LEU A 320 -5.84 13.28 11.01
N GLN A 321 -4.89 12.60 11.67
CA GLN A 321 -4.43 12.95 13.01
C GLN A 321 -3.77 14.32 13.02
N GLY A 322 -2.87 14.57 12.06
CA GLY A 322 -2.25 15.88 11.89
C GLY A 322 -3.29 16.95 11.55
N LEU A 323 -4.19 16.67 10.59
CA LEU A 323 -5.26 17.61 10.23
C LEU A 323 -6.14 17.96 11.44
N TYR A 324 -6.58 16.95 12.19
CA TYR A 324 -7.37 17.11 13.40
C TYR A 324 -6.67 17.99 14.43
N LEU A 325 -5.39 17.77 14.66
CA LEU A 325 -4.61 18.53 15.64
C LEU A 325 -4.40 20.00 15.23
N VAL A 326 -4.50 20.36 13.95
CA VAL A 326 -4.54 21.77 13.55
C VAL A 326 -5.81 22.45 14.07
N TYR A 327 -6.97 21.79 13.97
CA TYR A 327 -8.25 22.35 14.44
C TYR A 327 -8.46 22.18 15.96
N HIS A 328 -7.89 21.13 16.55
CA HIS A 328 -7.97 20.81 17.98
C HIS A 328 -6.56 20.60 18.55
N PRO A 329 -5.84 21.67 18.93
CA PRO A 329 -4.54 21.51 19.57
C PRO A 329 -4.69 20.77 20.90
N VAL A 330 -4.15 19.54 20.99
CA VAL A 330 -4.17 18.71 22.19
C VAL A 330 -2.82 18.75 22.88
N GLN A 331 -2.75 19.29 24.10
CA GLN A 331 -1.54 19.18 24.92
C GLN A 331 -1.69 18.00 25.89
N LEU A 332 -0.94 16.92 25.65
CA LEU A 332 -0.95 15.74 26.49
C LEU A 332 -0.13 15.99 27.77
N TYR A 333 -0.52 15.37 28.88
CA TYR A 333 0.38 15.25 30.02
C TYR A 333 1.62 14.44 29.62
N THR A 334 2.79 14.81 30.15
CA THR A 334 4.08 14.20 29.80
C THR A 334 4.07 12.67 29.93
N THR A 335 3.41 12.12 30.95
CA THR A 335 3.28 10.68 31.17
C THR A 335 2.51 9.99 30.05
N HIS A 336 1.41 10.58 29.58
CA HIS A 336 0.62 10.06 28.47
C HIS A 336 1.40 10.16 27.16
N ALA A 337 2.08 11.28 26.91
CA ALA A 337 2.92 11.45 25.72
C ALA A 337 4.05 10.41 25.65
N ILE A 338 4.75 10.17 26.78
CA ILE A 338 5.79 9.13 26.87
C ILE A 338 5.17 7.74 26.68
N GLY A 339 4.03 7.46 27.32
CA GLY A 339 3.33 6.18 27.18
C GLY A 339 2.95 5.87 25.72
N ILE A 340 2.39 6.85 25.01
CA ILE A 340 2.02 6.71 23.59
C ILE A 340 3.26 6.56 22.71
N LEU A 341 4.33 7.34 22.96
CA LEU A 341 5.60 7.20 22.25
C LEU A 341 6.17 5.79 22.41
N MET A 342 6.26 5.29 23.64
CA MET A 342 6.79 3.96 23.93
C MET A 342 5.92 2.86 23.30
N PHE A 343 4.59 3.02 23.33
CA PHE A 343 3.67 2.09 22.69
C PHE A 343 3.85 2.06 21.16
N GLY A 344 3.97 3.24 20.52
CA GLY A 344 4.24 3.35 19.10
C GLY A 344 5.61 2.77 18.70
N LEU A 345 6.66 3.05 19.47
CA LEU A 345 8.00 2.50 19.25
C LEU A 345 8.05 0.98 19.45
N LEU A 346 7.29 0.45 20.42
CA LEU A 346 7.14 -1.00 20.59
C LEU A 346 6.42 -1.63 19.39
N GLY A 347 5.36 -1.00 18.90
CA GLY A 347 4.68 -1.41 17.67
C GLY A 347 5.62 -1.46 16.47
N TYR A 348 6.38 -0.38 16.27
CA TYR A 348 7.43 -0.30 15.25
C TYR A 348 8.46 -1.41 15.39
N TYR A 349 8.99 -1.63 16.59
CA TYR A 349 9.95 -2.69 16.87
C TYR A 349 9.40 -4.07 16.51
N ILE A 350 8.16 -4.38 16.92
CA ILE A 350 7.49 -5.65 16.60
C ILE A 350 7.35 -5.82 15.08
N PHE A 351 6.84 -4.79 14.39
CA PHE A 351 6.68 -4.80 12.93
C PHE A 351 8.00 -5.07 12.21
N ARG A 352 9.04 -4.29 12.55
CA ARG A 352 10.36 -4.34 11.91
C ARG A 352 11.09 -5.65 12.22
N MET A 353 11.13 -6.05 13.49
CA MET A 353 11.82 -7.27 13.89
C MET A 353 11.13 -8.53 13.35
N THR A 354 9.80 -8.57 13.32
CA THR A 354 9.09 -9.71 12.72
C THR A 354 9.45 -9.86 11.24
N ASN A 355 9.45 -8.76 10.47
CA ASN A 355 9.87 -8.80 9.07
C ASN A 355 11.35 -9.14 8.89
N HIS A 356 12.23 -8.60 9.73
CA HIS A 356 13.66 -8.92 9.71
C HIS A 356 13.93 -10.41 9.99
N GLN A 357 13.26 -11.01 10.97
CA GLN A 357 13.38 -12.45 11.26
C GLN A 357 13.04 -13.30 10.03
N LYS A 358 11.95 -12.96 9.31
CA LYS A 358 11.56 -13.64 8.06
C LYS A 358 12.61 -13.47 6.96
N ASP A 359 13.12 -12.25 6.77
CA ASP A 359 14.10 -11.97 5.74
C ASP A 359 15.43 -12.70 6.01
N LEU A 360 15.95 -12.60 7.24
CA LEU A 360 17.15 -13.31 7.67
C LEU A 360 17.01 -14.83 7.52
N PHE A 361 15.86 -15.39 7.95
CA PHE A 361 15.56 -16.80 7.80
C PHE A 361 15.57 -17.25 6.34
N ARG A 362 14.96 -16.47 5.44
CA ARG A 362 14.92 -16.79 4.00
C ARG A 362 16.29 -16.68 3.34
N ARG A 363 17.04 -15.62 3.60
CA ARG A 363 18.38 -15.39 3.00
C ARG A 363 19.41 -16.44 3.42
N THR A 364 19.30 -16.94 4.65
CA THR A 364 20.20 -17.97 5.19
C THR A 364 19.66 -19.40 4.99
N SER A 365 18.51 -19.56 4.32
CA SER A 365 17.82 -20.85 4.19
C SER A 365 17.63 -21.58 5.53
N GLY A 366 17.40 -20.83 6.61
CA GLY A 366 17.24 -21.32 7.98
C GLY A 366 18.54 -21.51 8.76
N ASN A 367 19.71 -21.22 8.17
CA ASN A 367 21.00 -21.24 8.86
C ASN A 367 21.29 -19.89 9.56
N CYS A 368 20.44 -19.52 10.51
CA CYS A 368 20.60 -18.32 11.32
C CYS A 368 20.23 -18.60 12.78
N ARG A 369 20.34 -17.59 13.64
CA ARG A 369 19.84 -17.63 15.02
C ARG A 369 18.74 -16.61 15.20
N ILE A 370 17.59 -17.05 15.72
CA ILE A 370 16.47 -16.19 16.12
C ILE A 370 16.37 -16.28 17.65
N TRP A 371 16.51 -15.14 18.31
CA TRP A 371 16.59 -15.05 19.79
C TRP A 371 17.65 -16.01 20.38
N GLY A 372 18.83 -16.07 19.76
CA GLY A 372 19.97 -16.88 20.21
C GLY A 372 19.90 -18.38 19.89
N LYS A 373 18.73 -18.88 19.44
CA LYS A 373 18.49 -20.30 19.13
C LYS A 373 18.37 -20.55 17.63
N LYS A 374 18.60 -21.79 17.19
CA LYS A 374 18.33 -22.21 15.81
C LYS A 374 16.82 -22.14 15.57
N PRO A 375 16.34 -21.51 14.48
CA PRO A 375 14.91 -21.36 14.23
C PRO A 375 14.26 -22.72 13.97
N GLU A 376 13.09 -22.91 14.55
CA GLU A 376 12.19 -24.02 14.21
C GLU A 376 11.38 -23.66 12.96
N TYR A 377 11.15 -24.65 12.10
CA TYR A 377 10.44 -24.48 10.85
C TYR A 377 9.84 -25.79 10.34
N ILE A 378 8.89 -25.67 9.41
CA ILE A 378 8.29 -26.76 8.65
C ILE A 378 8.81 -26.69 7.22
N GLU A 379 9.37 -27.79 6.73
CA GLU A 379 9.73 -27.94 5.32
C GLU A 379 8.47 -28.19 4.51
N CYS A 380 8.32 -27.41 3.44
CA CYS A 380 7.16 -27.42 2.57
C CYS A 380 7.62 -27.71 1.15
N SER A 381 6.79 -28.41 0.38
CA SER A 381 6.98 -28.52 -1.07
C SER A 381 5.75 -28.03 -1.81
N TYR A 382 5.97 -27.37 -2.94
CA TYR A 382 4.89 -26.93 -3.82
C TYR A 382 5.28 -27.16 -5.28
N THR A 383 4.28 -27.47 -6.10
CA THR A 383 4.47 -27.64 -7.55
C THR A 383 4.02 -26.36 -8.23
N SER A 384 4.88 -25.83 -9.09
CA SER A 384 4.57 -24.66 -9.92
C SER A 384 3.73 -25.06 -11.14
N MET A 385 3.19 -24.08 -11.86
CA MET A 385 2.34 -24.31 -13.04
C MET A 385 3.05 -25.04 -14.18
N ASP A 386 4.38 -24.96 -14.23
CA ASP A 386 5.26 -25.67 -15.16
C ASP A 386 5.55 -27.13 -14.75
N GLY A 387 4.97 -27.61 -13.64
CA GLY A 387 5.20 -28.95 -13.09
C GLY A 387 6.48 -29.07 -12.26
N SER A 388 7.28 -28.02 -12.15
CA SER A 388 8.52 -28.00 -11.35
C SER A 388 8.20 -28.02 -9.86
N LYS A 389 8.88 -28.90 -9.11
CA LYS A 389 8.72 -29.03 -7.66
C LYS A 389 9.73 -28.14 -6.93
N TYR A 390 9.23 -27.25 -6.10
CA TYR A 390 10.03 -26.32 -5.29
C TYR A 390 9.91 -26.65 -3.80
N TYR A 391 10.98 -26.38 -3.07
CA TYR A 391 11.05 -26.56 -1.61
C TYR A 391 11.12 -25.19 -0.93
N SER A 392 10.37 -25.05 0.16
CA SER A 392 10.29 -23.82 0.96
C SER A 392 10.31 -24.18 2.45
N LYS A 393 10.54 -23.19 3.30
CA LYS A 393 10.53 -23.37 4.76
C LYS A 393 9.59 -22.33 5.38
N LEU A 394 8.71 -22.78 6.28
CA LEU A 394 7.81 -21.92 7.06
C LEU A 394 8.27 -21.90 8.51
N MET A 395 8.67 -20.72 9.00
CA MET A 395 9.27 -20.56 10.33
C MET A 395 8.20 -20.55 11.42
N THR A 396 8.35 -21.40 12.44
CA THR A 396 7.42 -21.56 13.58
C THR A 396 8.00 -21.05 14.89
N SER A 397 9.06 -20.24 14.84
CA SER A 397 9.77 -19.70 16.00
C SER A 397 9.91 -18.17 15.90
N GLY A 398 10.37 -17.53 16.99
CA GLY A 398 10.41 -16.07 17.07
C GLY A 398 8.99 -15.48 17.04
N PHE A 399 8.83 -14.28 16.47
CA PHE A 399 7.52 -13.64 16.34
C PHE A 399 6.58 -14.40 15.41
N TRP A 400 7.11 -15.10 14.40
CA TRP A 400 6.31 -15.96 13.52
C TRP A 400 5.81 -17.23 14.22
N GLY A 401 6.39 -17.59 15.37
CA GLY A 401 5.87 -18.62 16.26
C GLY A 401 4.76 -18.14 17.20
N TRP A 402 4.63 -16.82 17.41
CA TRP A 402 3.58 -16.25 18.26
C TRP A 402 2.26 -16.11 17.51
N ALA A 403 2.34 -15.54 16.31
CA ALA A 403 1.22 -15.45 15.38
C ALA A 403 1.72 -15.43 13.94
N ARG A 404 0.90 -15.95 13.02
CA ARG A 404 1.28 -16.06 11.60
C ARG A 404 1.50 -14.72 10.93
N HIS A 405 0.96 -13.64 11.48
CA HIS A 405 1.11 -12.26 10.99
C HIS A 405 1.37 -11.27 12.14
N PHE A 406 2.25 -11.63 13.08
CA PHE A 406 2.56 -10.74 14.23
C PHE A 406 3.16 -9.39 13.82
N ASN A 407 3.71 -9.28 12.60
CA ASN A 407 4.12 -8.01 12.01
C ASN A 407 2.93 -7.04 11.86
N TYR A 408 1.74 -7.53 11.49
CA TYR A 408 0.54 -6.70 11.37
C TYR A 408 0.04 -6.24 12.74
N THR A 409 0.27 -7.00 13.81
CA THR A 409 0.00 -6.55 15.18
C THR A 409 0.86 -5.34 15.54
N GLY A 410 2.16 -5.36 15.21
CA GLY A 410 3.03 -4.20 15.39
C GLY A 410 2.56 -2.97 14.60
N ASP A 411 2.07 -3.17 13.38
CA ASP A 411 1.51 -2.12 12.52
C ASP A 411 0.23 -1.50 13.13
N LEU A 412 -0.67 -2.33 13.68
CA LEU A 412 -1.87 -1.87 14.39
C LEU A 412 -1.54 -1.12 15.68
N MET A 413 -0.50 -1.52 16.42
CA MET A 413 -0.03 -0.79 17.59
C MET A 413 0.44 0.62 17.21
N GLY A 414 1.24 0.74 16.15
CA GLY A 414 1.65 2.06 15.62
C GLY A 414 0.44 2.90 15.19
N SER A 415 -0.48 2.29 14.43
CA SER A 415 -1.71 2.92 13.98
C SER A 415 -2.56 3.47 15.13
N LEU A 416 -2.70 2.69 16.21
CA LEU A 416 -3.42 3.10 17.42
C LEU A 416 -2.65 4.22 18.15
N ALA A 417 -1.32 4.18 18.22
CA ALA A 417 -0.51 5.23 18.83
C ALA A 417 -0.74 6.59 18.16
N TYR A 418 -0.85 6.63 16.83
CA TYR A 418 -1.16 7.87 16.09
C TYR A 418 -2.50 8.45 16.55
N CYS A 419 -3.52 7.60 16.69
CA CYS A 419 -4.87 8.00 17.06
C CYS A 419 -4.96 8.46 18.52
N LEU A 420 -4.29 7.75 19.44
CA LEU A 420 -4.27 8.07 20.87
C LEU A 420 -3.65 9.45 21.14
N ALA A 421 -2.70 9.89 20.30
CA ALA A 421 -2.12 11.23 20.42
C ALA A 421 -3.16 12.36 20.26
N CYS A 422 -4.28 12.09 19.58
CA CYS A 422 -5.38 13.05 19.38
C CYS A 422 -6.39 13.12 20.54
N GLY A 423 -6.21 12.35 21.62
CA GLY A 423 -7.20 12.25 22.69
C GLY A 423 -8.46 11.49 22.24
N PHE A 424 -9.61 11.71 22.90
CA PHE A 424 -10.82 10.89 22.72
C PHE A 424 -12.07 11.70 22.36
N LYS A 425 -11.93 12.97 22.02
CA LYS A 425 -13.07 13.87 21.79
C LYS A 425 -13.81 13.55 20.48
N HIS A 426 -13.09 13.19 19.42
CA HIS A 426 -13.67 12.89 18.11
C HIS A 426 -13.24 11.50 17.63
N VAL A 427 -14.15 10.83 16.91
CA VAL A 427 -13.87 9.53 16.28
C VAL A 427 -13.04 9.65 14.99
N LEU A 428 -13.01 10.85 14.37
CA LEU A 428 -12.35 11.08 13.07
C LEU A 428 -10.89 10.60 13.04
N PRO A 429 -10.02 10.91 14.02
CA PRO A 429 -8.64 10.40 14.04
C PRO A 429 -8.55 8.88 14.13
N TYR A 430 -9.52 8.24 14.80
CA TYR A 430 -9.59 6.78 15.01
C TYR A 430 -10.07 6.02 13.77
N PHE A 431 -10.56 6.71 12.74
CA PHE A 431 -10.84 6.07 11.46
C PHE A 431 -9.61 5.33 10.92
N TYR A 432 -8.40 5.86 11.13
CA TYR A 432 -7.17 5.24 10.67
C TYR A 432 -6.96 3.83 11.25
N ILE A 433 -7.07 3.65 12.57
CA ILE A 433 -6.90 2.33 13.19
C ILE A 433 -8.04 1.38 12.80
N ILE A 434 -9.27 1.89 12.64
CA ILE A 434 -10.41 1.08 12.16
C ILE A 434 -10.14 0.58 10.74
N TYR A 435 -9.75 1.47 9.84
CA TYR A 435 -9.41 1.15 8.46
C TYR A 435 -8.23 0.17 8.39
N MET A 436 -7.13 0.43 9.13
CA MET A 436 -5.97 -0.45 9.15
C MET A 436 -6.31 -1.84 9.68
N THR A 437 -7.20 -1.94 10.67
CA THR A 437 -7.68 -3.24 11.18
C THR A 437 -8.43 -4.01 10.09
N ILE A 438 -9.33 -3.36 9.36
CA ILE A 438 -10.06 -3.99 8.24
C ILE A 438 -9.10 -4.40 7.13
N LEU A 439 -8.20 -3.50 6.71
CA LEU A 439 -7.22 -3.73 5.66
C LEU A 439 -6.31 -4.92 5.99
N LEU A 440 -5.72 -4.94 7.19
CA LEU A 440 -4.77 -5.98 7.59
C LEU A 440 -5.45 -7.32 7.85
N THR A 441 -6.69 -7.32 8.35
CA THR A 441 -7.50 -8.55 8.47
C THR A 441 -7.80 -9.14 7.09
N HIS A 442 -8.30 -8.32 6.16
CA HIS A 442 -8.56 -8.77 4.79
C HIS A 442 -7.28 -9.25 4.09
N ARG A 443 -6.17 -8.51 4.25
CA ARG A 443 -4.87 -8.87 3.69
C ARG A 443 -4.33 -10.17 4.28
N CYS A 444 -4.48 -10.40 5.59
CA CYS A 444 -4.14 -11.65 6.25
C CYS A 444 -4.92 -12.82 5.66
N LEU A 445 -6.25 -12.73 5.60
CA LEU A 445 -7.10 -13.81 5.07
C LEU A 445 -6.74 -14.15 3.61
N ARG A 446 -6.46 -13.13 2.79
CA ARG A 446 -6.03 -13.31 1.39
C ARG A 446 -4.67 -14.00 1.29
N ASP A 447 -3.71 -13.64 2.14
CA ASP A 447 -2.39 -14.27 2.16
C ASP A 447 -2.47 -15.72 2.66
N GLU A 448 -3.27 -16.00 3.68
CA GLU A 448 -3.50 -17.35 4.18
C GLU A 448 -4.17 -18.26 3.15
N HIS A 449 -5.17 -17.74 2.42
CA HIS A 449 -5.81 -18.49 1.35
C HIS A 449 -4.78 -18.88 0.27
N ARG A 450 -3.90 -17.95 -0.12
CA ARG A 450 -2.81 -18.22 -1.07
C ARG A 450 -1.80 -19.23 -0.52
N CYS A 451 -1.40 -19.10 0.74
CA CYS A 451 -0.49 -20.04 1.38
C CYS A 451 -1.10 -21.44 1.51
N SER A 452 -2.41 -21.53 1.80
CA SER A 452 -3.15 -22.78 1.82
C SER A 452 -3.19 -23.45 0.44
N SER A 453 -3.49 -22.69 -0.61
CA SER A 453 -3.49 -23.20 -1.99
C SER A 453 -2.09 -23.61 -2.46
N LYS A 454 -1.04 -22.90 -2.03
CA LYS A 454 0.34 -23.17 -2.40
C LYS A 454 0.95 -24.38 -1.67
N TYR A 455 0.82 -24.43 -0.34
CA TYR A 455 1.52 -25.43 0.49
C TYR A 455 0.62 -26.58 0.96
N GLY A 456 -0.70 -26.49 0.76
CA GLY A 456 -1.65 -27.57 1.02
C GLY A 456 -1.54 -28.17 2.43
N LYS A 457 -1.10 -29.44 2.51
CA LYS A 457 -0.97 -30.16 3.79
C LYS A 457 0.08 -29.54 4.72
N ASP A 458 1.16 -29.00 4.18
CA ASP A 458 2.21 -28.37 4.99
C ASP A 458 1.72 -27.05 5.60
N TRP A 459 0.82 -26.33 4.91
CA TRP A 459 0.12 -25.18 5.50
C TRP A 459 -0.74 -25.59 6.70
N LYS A 460 -1.49 -26.70 6.60
CA LYS A 460 -2.29 -27.19 7.73
C LYS A 460 -1.43 -27.52 8.94
N ARG A 461 -0.24 -28.11 8.73
CA ARG A 461 0.74 -28.34 9.81
C ARG A 461 1.23 -27.04 10.41
N TYR A 462 1.50 -26.04 9.58
CA TYR A 462 1.90 -24.71 10.02
C TYR A 462 0.83 -24.01 10.85
N THR A 463 -0.43 -24.01 10.40
CA THR A 463 -1.54 -23.42 11.15
C THR A 463 -1.86 -24.17 12.44
N ALA A 464 -1.54 -25.47 12.52
CA ALA A 464 -1.65 -26.22 13.78
C ALA A 464 -0.54 -25.86 14.77
N ALA A 465 0.68 -25.61 14.28
CA ALA A 465 1.82 -25.20 15.12
C ALA A 465 1.70 -23.75 15.61
N VAL A 466 1.18 -22.86 14.76
CA VAL A 466 0.98 -21.44 15.07
C VAL A 466 -0.48 -21.11 14.82
N PRO A 467 -1.40 -21.29 15.81
CA PRO A 467 -2.84 -21.23 15.59
C PRO A 467 -3.40 -19.81 15.38
N TYR A 468 -2.73 -18.79 15.91
CA TYR A 468 -3.19 -17.41 15.86
C TYR A 468 -2.71 -16.66 14.61
N ARG A 469 -3.56 -15.79 14.07
CA ARG A 469 -3.30 -14.94 12.91
C ARG A 469 -2.55 -13.68 13.31
N LEU A 470 -3.14 -12.89 14.21
CA LEU A 470 -2.68 -11.55 14.58
C LEU A 470 -2.38 -11.50 16.07
N LEU A 471 -3.40 -11.74 16.89
CA LEU A 471 -3.38 -11.53 18.33
C LEU A 471 -3.43 -12.89 19.03
N PRO A 472 -2.32 -13.32 19.65
CA PRO A 472 -2.29 -14.58 20.39
C PRO A 472 -3.42 -14.65 21.42
N GLY A 473 -4.20 -15.73 21.37
CA GLY A 473 -5.35 -15.97 22.24
C GLY A 473 -6.68 -15.34 21.80
N ILE A 474 -6.71 -14.55 20.72
CA ILE A 474 -7.93 -13.87 20.24
C ILE A 474 -8.24 -14.26 18.79
N PHE A 475 -7.32 -13.99 17.86
CA PHE A 475 -7.49 -14.17 16.43
C PHE A 475 -6.16 -14.51 15.77
#